data_AF-A0A0D8FRU7-F1
#
_entry.id   AF-A0A0D8FRU7-F1
#
_cell.length_a   1.000
_cell.length_b   1.000
_cell.length_c   1.000
_cell.angle_alpha   90.00
_cell.angle_beta   90.00
_cell.angle_gamma   90.00
#
_symmetry.space_group_name_H-M   'P 1'
#
loop_
_entity.id
_entity.type
_entity.pdbx_description
1 polymer ?
#
loop_
_entity_poly.entity_id
_entity_poly.type
_entity_poly.pdbx_seq_one_letter_code
_entity_poly.pdbx_strand_id
1 'polypeptide(L)'
;MDGQRQREVVSALERALRAAVVGNFELVRRGADSIRELNQLALYAELPDVLDFVADRLAAKDHIGAQEAALKLHALLDGGPFLPLVDELIASLSPKQADGPEV
;
A
#
# COMPACT_ATOMS: atom_id res chain seq x y z
N MET A 1 -11.41 3.92 -24.26
CA MET A 1 -11.44 4.81 -23.08
C MET A 1 -10.71 4.20 -21.88
N ASP A 2 -10.39 2.91 -21.94
CA ASP A 2 -9.86 2.13 -20.81
C ASP A 2 -8.41 2.47 -20.44
N GLY A 3 -7.58 2.86 -21.43
CA GLY A 3 -6.19 3.22 -21.18
C GLY A 3 -5.98 4.53 -20.39
N GLN A 4 -6.96 5.45 -20.37
CA GLN A 4 -6.88 6.62 -19.49
C GLN A 4 -7.19 6.23 -18.03
N ARG A 5 -8.28 5.48 -17.81
CA ARG A 5 -8.65 4.99 -16.48
C ARG A 5 -7.59 4.09 -15.88
N GLN A 6 -6.99 3.20 -16.68
CA GLN A 6 -5.90 2.34 -16.24
C GLN A 6 -4.70 3.16 -15.76
N ARG A 7 -4.32 4.22 -16.48
CA ARG A 7 -3.25 5.13 -16.04
C ARG A 7 -3.60 5.84 -14.74
N GLU A 8 -4.85 6.29 -14.59
CA GLU A 8 -5.32 6.94 -13.36
C GLU A 8 -5.31 5.98 -12.17
N VAL A 9 -5.72 4.71 -12.34
CA VAL A 9 -5.62 3.65 -11.30
C VAL A 9 -4.17 3.40 -10.91
N VAL A 10 -3.27 3.24 -11.90
CA VAL A 10 -1.83 3.07 -11.67
C VAL A 10 -1.26 4.25 -10.90
N SER A 11 -1.60 5.49 -11.26
CA SER A 11 -1.16 6.69 -10.55
C SER A 11 -1.78 6.84 -9.15
N ALA A 12 -3.03 6.39 -8.95
CA ALA A 12 -3.65 6.36 -7.62
C ALA A 12 -2.96 5.34 -6.71
N LEU A 13 -2.66 4.14 -7.23
CA LEU A 13 -1.94 3.10 -6.52
C LEU A 13 -0.52 3.55 -6.15
N GLU A 14 0.23 4.14 -7.09
CA GLU A 14 1.59 4.62 -6.80
C GLU A 14 1.59 5.64 -5.66
N ARG A 15 0.66 6.60 -5.68
CA ARG A 15 0.52 7.62 -4.64
C ARG A 15 0.14 7.01 -3.29
N ALA A 16 -0.76 6.03 -3.28
CA ALA A 16 -1.16 5.31 -2.07
C ALA A 16 0.03 4.55 -1.46
N LEU A 17 0.79 3.82 -2.28
CA LEU A 17 1.97 3.07 -1.83
C LEU A 17 3.04 4.01 -1.25
N ARG A 18 3.37 5.10 -1.95
CA ARG A 18 4.33 6.10 -1.45
C ARG A 18 3.86 6.75 -0.16
N ALA A 19 2.56 7.01 -0.02
CA ALA A 19 1.98 7.51 1.22
C ALA A 19 2.09 6.49 2.36
N ALA A 20 1.87 5.20 2.08
CA ALA A 20 2.02 4.13 3.05
C ALA A 20 3.46 4.03 3.57
N VAL A 21 4.46 4.14 2.67
CA VAL A 21 5.90 4.10 3.03
C VAL A 21 6.23 5.15 4.11
N VAL A 22 5.66 6.36 4.00
CA VAL A 22 5.87 7.46 4.96
C VAL A 22 4.82 7.50 6.08
N GLY A 23 3.96 6.48 6.21
CA GLY A 23 2.96 6.35 7.27
C GLY A 23 1.75 7.30 7.15
N ASN A 24 1.49 7.89 5.99
CA ASN A 24 0.38 8.82 5.78
C ASN A 24 -0.91 8.06 5.40
N PHE A 25 -1.61 7.53 6.41
CA PHE A 25 -2.82 6.72 6.23
C PHE A 25 -3.98 7.46 5.53
N GLU A 26 -4.09 8.78 5.70
CA GLU A 26 -5.16 9.56 5.05
C GLU A 26 -5.01 9.56 3.52
N LEU A 27 -3.78 9.69 3.04
CA LEU A 27 -3.49 9.63 1.60
C LEU A 27 -3.63 8.20 1.05
N VAL A 28 -3.35 7.17 1.86
CA VAL A 28 -3.63 5.77 1.50
C VAL A 28 -5.13 5.57 1.27
N ARG A 29 -5.99 6.04 2.19
CA ARG A 29 -7.46 5.97 2.05
C ARG A 29 -7.97 6.68 0.81
N ARG A 30 -7.50 7.91 0.55
CA ARG A 30 -7.86 8.63 -0.69
C ARG A 30 -7.47 7.88 -1.95
N GLY A 31 -6.33 7.18 -1.92
CA GLY A 31 -5.90 6.29 -2.99
C GLY A 31 -6.84 5.10 -3.18
N ALA A 32 -7.24 4.43 -2.08
CA ALA A 32 -8.21 3.34 -2.11
C ALA A 32 -9.56 3.78 -2.69
N ASP A 33 -10.09 4.93 -2.25
CA ASP A 33 -11.34 5.50 -2.77
C ASP A 33 -11.24 5.83 -4.26
N SER A 34 -10.13 6.45 -4.69
CA SER A 34 -9.89 6.75 -6.11
C SER A 34 -9.87 5.45 -6.94
N ILE A 35 -9.19 4.41 -6.45
CA ILE A 35 -9.17 3.11 -7.13
C ILE A 35 -10.57 2.51 -7.15
N ARG A 36 -11.34 2.57 -6.05
CA ARG A 36 -12.71 2.06 -6.00
C ARG A 36 -13.65 2.74 -7.00
N GLU A 37 -13.52 4.05 -7.18
CA GLU A 37 -14.30 4.82 -8.16
C GLU A 37 -13.88 4.51 -9.62
N LEU A 38 -12.57 4.37 -9.86
CA LEU A 38 -12.00 4.18 -11.19
C LEU A 38 -12.01 2.71 -11.67
N ASN A 39 -11.91 1.78 -10.73
CA ASN A 39 -11.64 0.37 -10.95
C ASN A 39 -12.92 -0.46 -10.86
N GLN A 40 -13.83 -0.26 -11.82
CA GLN A 40 -14.90 -1.23 -12.11
C GLN A 40 -14.37 -2.49 -12.85
N LEU A 41 -13.04 -2.68 -12.92
CA LEU A 41 -12.41 -3.82 -13.60
C LEU A 41 -12.11 -4.92 -12.58
N ALA A 42 -12.69 -6.10 -12.82
CA ALA A 42 -12.70 -7.25 -11.90
C ALA A 42 -11.32 -7.76 -11.44
N LEU A 43 -10.24 -7.41 -12.15
CA LEU A 43 -8.90 -7.96 -11.90
C LEU A 43 -8.28 -7.54 -10.55
N TYR A 44 -8.69 -6.41 -9.99
CA TYR A 44 -8.16 -5.90 -8.72
C TYR A 44 -9.28 -5.46 -7.77
N ALA A 45 -10.38 -6.22 -7.74
CA ALA A 45 -11.54 -5.89 -6.91
C ALA A 45 -11.19 -5.76 -5.41
N GLU A 46 -10.23 -6.55 -4.92
CA GLU A 46 -9.80 -6.57 -3.52
C GLU A 46 -8.76 -5.47 -3.18
N LEU A 47 -8.19 -4.81 -4.18
CA LEU A 47 -7.09 -3.85 -3.98
C LEU A 47 -7.49 -2.65 -3.09
N PRO A 48 -8.65 -1.99 -3.29
CA PRO A 48 -9.09 -0.92 -2.38
C PRO A 48 -9.21 -1.39 -0.94
N ASP A 49 -9.74 -2.58 -0.70
CA ASP A 49 -10.00 -3.10 0.64
C ASP A 49 -8.69 -3.47 1.36
N VAL A 50 -7.70 -3.98 0.63
CA VAL A 50 -6.35 -4.20 1.18
C VAL A 50 -5.65 -2.86 1.50
N LEU A 51 -5.81 -1.84 0.67
CA LEU A 51 -5.27 -0.50 0.95
C LEU A 51 -5.94 0.14 2.18
N ASP A 52 -7.26 -0.02 2.35
CA ASP A 52 -7.96 0.42 3.55
C ASP A 52 -7.45 -0.32 4.79
N PHE A 53 -7.21 -1.63 4.68
CA PHE A 53 -6.62 -2.41 5.77
C PHE A 53 -5.20 -1.91 6.12
N VAL A 54 -4.35 -1.60 5.14
CA VAL A 54 -3.04 -0.96 5.39
C VAL A 54 -3.22 0.38 6.13
N ALA A 55 -4.14 1.23 5.67
CA ALA A 55 -4.39 2.53 6.28
C ALA A 55 -4.87 2.43 7.74
N ASP A 56 -5.76 1.48 8.04
CA ASP A 56 -6.25 1.24 9.41
C ASP A 56 -5.13 0.83 10.36
N ARG A 57 -4.22 -0.04 9.89
CA ARG A 57 -3.06 -0.48 10.68
C ARG A 57 -2.05 0.64 10.90
N LEU A 58 -1.78 1.44 9.87
CA LEU A 58 -0.96 2.64 9.98
C LEU A 58 -1.55 3.66 10.97
N ALA A 59 -2.86 3.90 10.90
CA ALA A 59 -3.57 4.80 11.82
C ALA A 59 -3.52 4.29 13.29
N ALA A 60 -3.62 2.97 13.48
CA ALA A 60 -3.48 2.32 14.77
C ALA A 60 -2.03 2.23 15.29
N LYS A 61 -1.03 2.62 14.48
CA LYS A 61 0.41 2.41 14.73
C LYS A 61 0.76 0.93 14.98
N ASP A 62 -0.02 0.04 14.38
CA ASP A 62 0.18 -1.41 14.44
C ASP A 62 1.13 -1.82 13.33
N HIS A 63 2.44 -1.73 13.60
CA HIS A 63 3.49 -2.04 12.63
C HIS A 63 3.46 -3.50 12.17
N ILE A 64 3.12 -4.44 13.06
CA ILE A 64 2.99 -5.87 12.72
C ILE A 64 1.81 -6.07 11.78
N GLY A 65 0.63 -5.56 12.14
CA GLY A 65 -0.55 -5.66 11.29
C GLY A 65 -0.39 -4.94 9.95
N ALA A 66 0.31 -3.82 9.92
CA ALA A 66 0.64 -3.11 8.68
C ALA A 66 1.58 -3.94 7.80
N GLN A 67 2.54 -4.66 8.39
CA GLN A 67 3.44 -5.55 7.66
C GLN A 67 2.68 -6.75 7.07
N GLU A 68 1.78 -7.36 7.83
CA GLU A 68 0.90 -8.42 7.31
C GLU A 68 0.02 -7.93 6.16
N ALA A 69 -0.50 -6.70 6.25
CA ALA A 69 -1.27 -6.07 5.19
C ALA A 69 -0.43 -5.81 3.94
N ALA A 70 0.81 -5.33 4.11
CA ALA A 70 1.76 -5.11 3.01
C ALA A 70 2.16 -6.42 2.32
N LEU A 71 2.30 -7.53 3.05
CA LEU A 71 2.54 -8.86 2.47
C LEU A 71 1.36 -9.36 1.63
N LYS A 72 0.11 -9.10 2.05
CA LYS A 72 -1.07 -9.38 1.21
C LYS A 72 -1.06 -8.55 -0.07
N LEU A 73 -0.69 -7.27 0.05
CA LEU A 73 -0.56 -6.37 -1.09
C LEU A 73 0.54 -6.84 -2.05
N HIS A 74 1.66 -7.34 -1.54
CA HIS A 74 2.74 -7.93 -2.32
C HIS A 74 2.21 -9.13 -3.14
N ALA A 75 1.45 -10.03 -2.52
CA ALA A 75 0.87 -11.18 -3.22
C ALA A 75 -0.14 -10.77 -4.31
N LEU A 76 -0.95 -9.73 -4.08
CA LEU A 76 -1.91 -9.21 -5.07
C LEU A 76 -1.22 -8.55 -6.28
N LEU A 77 -0.05 -7.97 -6.08
CA LEU A 77 0.69 -7.22 -7.09
C LEU A 77 1.86 -8.03 -7.68
N ASP A 78 1.92 -9.34 -7.44
CA ASP A 78 3.03 -10.20 -7.85
C ASP A 78 3.30 -10.11 -9.36
N GLY A 79 4.58 -10.00 -9.72
CA GLY A 79 5.05 -9.72 -11.09
C GLY A 79 4.73 -8.32 -11.64
N GLY A 80 4.15 -7.43 -10.85
CA GLY A 80 3.78 -6.07 -11.26
C GLY A 80 4.87 -5.01 -11.04
N PRO A 81 4.75 -3.83 -11.67
CA PRO A 81 5.74 -2.75 -11.56
C PRO A 81 5.81 -2.10 -10.16
N PHE A 82 4.90 -2.46 -9.27
CA PHE A 82 4.78 -1.88 -7.92
C PHE A 82 5.48 -2.68 -6.83
N LEU A 83 5.98 -3.89 -7.12
CA LEU A 83 6.68 -4.72 -6.15
C LEU A 83 7.78 -3.97 -5.37
N PRO A 84 8.67 -3.17 -6.00
CA PRO A 84 9.70 -2.45 -5.27
C PRO A 84 9.15 -1.45 -4.24
N LEU A 85 7.99 -0.83 -4.50
CA LEU A 85 7.34 0.09 -3.55
C LEU A 85 6.69 -0.67 -2.39
N VAL A 86 6.19 -1.89 -2.64
CA VAL A 86 5.66 -2.74 -1.56
C VAL A 86 6.80 -3.28 -0.69
N ASP A 87 7.93 -3.64 -1.28
CA ASP A 87 9.15 -4.02 -0.54
C ASP A 87 9.65 -2.87 0.33
N GLU A 88 9.66 -1.65 -0.20
CA GLU A 88 10.02 -0.44 0.55
C GLU A 88 9.06 -0.21 1.73
N LEU A 89 7.75 -0.43 1.54
CA LEU A 89 6.77 -0.37 2.63
C LEU A 89 7.05 -1.43 3.70
N ILE A 90 7.30 -2.68 3.31
CA ILE A 90 7.62 -3.76 4.26
C ILE A 90 8.90 -3.42 5.05
N ALA A 91 9.90 -2.85 4.37
CA ALA A 91 11.13 -2.40 5.00
C ALA A 91 10.90 -1.21 5.95
N SER A 92 10.03 -0.26 5.61
CA SER A 92 9.74 0.90 6.47
C SER A 92 8.95 0.53 7.73
N LEU A 93 8.18 -0.56 7.67
CA LEU A 93 7.42 -1.13 8.78
C LEU A 93 8.23 -2.08 9.65
N SER A 94 9.39 -2.54 9.16
CA SER A 94 10.27 -3.39 9.94
C SER A 94 10.79 -2.60 11.15
N PRO A 95 10.77 -3.17 12.37
CA PRO A 95 11.37 -2.51 13.51
C PRO A 95 12.82 -2.21 13.15
N LYS A 96 13.23 -0.93 13.15
CA LYS A 96 14.65 -0.60 13.14
C LYS A 96 15.23 -1.40 14.30
N GLN A 97 16.08 -2.38 14.01
CA GLN A 97 16.85 -3.03 15.05
C GLN A 97 17.52 -1.89 15.78
N ALA A 98 17.13 -1.68 17.04
CA ALA A 98 17.82 -0.74 17.89
C ALA A 98 19.26 -1.23 17.89
N ASP A 99 20.16 -0.49 17.22
CA ASP A 99 21.59 -0.60 17.44
C ASP A 99 21.76 -0.58 18.95
N GLY A 100 22.11 -1.74 19.51
CA GLY A 100 22.36 -1.92 20.93
C GLY A 100 23.53 -1.02 21.34
N PRO A 101 23.63 -0.65 22.62
CA PRO A 101 24.63 0.31 23.07
C PRO A 101 26.03 -0.24 22.74
N GLU A 102 26.87 0.59 22.11
CA GLU A 102 28.33 0.41 22.17
C GLU A 102 28.70 0.37 23.66
N VAL A 103 29.07 -0.81 24.15
CA VAL A 103 29.71 -1.03 25.45
C VAL A 103 31.22 -0.99 25.30
#